data_AF-A0AAD9MSA3-F1
#
_entry.id   AF-A0AAD9MSA3-F1
#
_cell.length_a   1.000
_cell.length_b   1.000
_cell.length_c   1.000
_cell.angle_alpha   90.00
_cell.angle_beta   90.00
_cell.angle_gamma   90.00
#
_symmetry.space_group_name_H-M   'P 1'
#
loop_
_entity.id
_entity.type
_entity.pdbx_description
1 polymer ?
#
loop_
_entity_poly.entity_id
_entity_poly.type
_entity_poly.pdbx_seq_one_letter_code
_entity_poly.pdbx_strand_id
1 'polypeptide(L)'
;MANVKRAFTGEPRDLVDPYVLVSFCGHRGKTSVRNGCYEPVWNEQLVFTEMFPPLCRRLKIQLRDNESVNDDVIGTHYIDLAKVSNEGEKGFLPTFGPCWVNLYGSTRNFQMISEHAHLNEGLGEGVSYRGRLLIALKTDIIDSDSVIPCSVEAEQCLPLAEVCDTILKS
;
A
#
# COMPACT_ATOMS: atom_id res chain seq x y z
N MET A 1 -15.93 12.17 22.07
CA MET A 1 -17.26 12.07 21.43
C MET A 1 -17.15 11.16 20.21
N ALA A 2 -17.23 9.85 20.42
CA ALA A 2 -17.16 8.84 19.36
C ALA A 2 -18.42 7.97 19.44
N ASN A 3 -18.88 7.49 18.27
CA ASN A 3 -19.94 6.49 18.07
C ASN A 3 -21.38 6.97 17.80
N VAL A 4 -21.59 8.09 17.11
CA VAL A 4 -22.95 8.40 16.57
C VAL A 4 -23.36 7.42 15.47
N LYS A 5 -22.39 6.83 14.74
CA LYS A 5 -22.64 5.81 13.71
C LYS A 5 -23.08 4.44 14.25
N ARG A 6 -22.91 4.13 15.55
CA ARG A 6 -23.30 2.82 16.12
C ARG A 6 -24.82 2.70 16.35
N ALA A 7 -25.54 3.81 16.41
CA ALA A 7 -26.91 3.82 16.91
C ALA A 7 -28.01 3.69 15.84
N PHE A 8 -27.70 3.79 14.54
CA PHE A 8 -28.74 3.96 13.52
C PHE A 8 -28.91 2.83 12.51
N THR A 9 -27.94 1.93 12.30
CA THR A 9 -27.98 1.02 11.14
C THR A 9 -28.14 -0.46 11.41
N GLY A 10 -28.06 -0.96 12.65
CA GLY A 10 -28.46 -2.34 12.99
C GLY A 10 -27.74 -3.50 12.26
N GLU A 11 -26.84 -3.23 11.32
CA GLU A 11 -26.10 -4.24 10.57
C GLU A 11 -24.82 -4.64 11.32
N PRO A 12 -24.46 -5.94 11.33
CA PRO A 12 -23.20 -6.40 11.89
C PRO A 12 -22.03 -5.72 11.16
N ARG A 13 -21.14 -5.12 11.94
CA ARG A 13 -19.94 -4.37 11.53
C ARG A 13 -18.84 -5.27 10.93
N ASP A 14 -19.17 -6.07 9.93
CA ASP A 14 -18.27 -7.07 9.36
C ASP A 14 -17.80 -6.73 7.95
N LEU A 15 -17.84 -5.48 7.50
CA LEU A 15 -17.25 -5.13 6.21
C LEU A 15 -16.39 -3.88 6.35
N VAL A 16 -15.20 -3.94 5.73
CA VAL A 16 -14.22 -2.85 5.64
C VAL A 16 -14.40 -2.11 4.33
N ASP A 17 -13.99 -0.84 4.30
CA ASP A 17 -13.98 0.03 3.14
C ASP A 17 -12.52 0.27 2.68
N PRO A 18 -11.82 -0.73 2.12
CA PRO A 18 -10.38 -0.68 1.94
C PRO A 18 -9.92 0.25 0.82
N TYR A 19 -8.79 0.90 1.06
CA TYR A 19 -7.97 1.56 0.05
C TYR A 19 -6.48 1.42 0.37
N VAL A 20 -5.63 1.59 -0.65
CA VAL A 20 -4.19 1.56 -0.49
C VAL A 20 -3.64 2.99 -0.55
N LEU A 21 -2.84 3.35 0.45
CA LEU A 21 -2.09 4.61 0.51
C LEU A 21 -0.60 4.31 0.28
N VAL A 22 -0.01 4.91 -0.75
CA VAL A 22 1.42 4.84 -1.02
C VAL A 22 2.05 6.18 -0.67
N SER A 23 3.14 6.15 0.09
CA SER A 23 3.93 7.33 0.42
C SER A 23 5.36 7.17 -0.10
N PHE A 24 5.81 8.13 -0.90
CA PHE A 24 7.11 8.12 -1.56
C PHE A 24 7.63 9.55 -1.71
N CYS A 25 8.90 9.80 -1.36
CA CYS A 25 9.53 11.14 -1.43
C CYS A 25 8.72 12.29 -0.77
N GLY A 26 7.96 12.01 0.29
CA GLY A 26 7.10 13.01 0.95
C GLY A 26 5.75 13.25 0.25
N HIS A 27 5.56 12.66 -0.92
CA HIS A 27 4.29 12.63 -1.63
C HIS A 27 3.44 11.43 -1.23
N ARG A 28 2.12 11.54 -1.43
CA ARG A 28 1.14 10.50 -1.11
C ARG A 28 0.16 10.31 -2.26
N GLY A 29 0.01 9.07 -2.71
CA GLY A 29 -1.00 8.63 -3.67
C GLY A 29 -1.92 7.62 -3.03
N LYS A 30 -3.21 7.62 -3.39
CA LYS A 30 -4.17 6.65 -2.87
C LYS A 30 -5.02 6.07 -3.98
N THR A 31 -5.38 4.81 -3.83
CA THR A 31 -6.37 4.18 -4.71
C THR A 31 -7.79 4.68 -4.37
N SER A 32 -8.75 4.31 -5.21
CA SER A 32 -10.16 4.38 -4.87
C SER A 32 -10.50 3.53 -3.63
N VAL A 33 -11.54 3.95 -2.91
CA VAL A 33 -12.10 3.19 -1.78
C VAL A 33 -13.06 2.13 -2.34
N ARG A 34 -12.90 0.89 -1.91
CA ARG A 34 -13.85 -0.19 -2.22
C ARG A 34 -14.75 -0.41 -1.02
N ASN A 35 -16.01 -0.04 -1.10
CA ASN A 35 -16.91 -0.14 0.05
C ASN A 35 -17.31 -1.58 0.32
N GLY A 36 -17.32 -1.96 1.59
CA GLY A 36 -17.91 -3.19 2.08
C GLY A 36 -17.29 -4.48 1.52
N CYS A 37 -15.96 -4.57 1.38
CA CYS A 37 -15.31 -5.70 0.72
C CYS A 37 -13.97 -6.11 1.37
N TYR A 38 -13.73 -7.42 1.51
CA TYR A 38 -12.45 -7.98 1.99
C TYR A 38 -11.49 -8.43 0.88
N GLU A 39 -11.98 -8.52 -0.36
CA GLU A 39 -11.20 -8.89 -1.55
C GLU A 39 -11.26 -7.74 -2.57
N PRO A 40 -10.78 -6.55 -2.22
CA PRO A 40 -10.84 -5.39 -3.11
C PRO A 40 -9.97 -5.59 -4.35
N VAL A 41 -10.54 -5.28 -5.51
CA VAL A 41 -9.82 -5.19 -6.78
C VAL A 41 -9.76 -3.73 -7.19
N TRP A 42 -8.58 -3.13 -7.16
CA TRP A 42 -8.39 -1.74 -7.57
C TRP A 42 -8.11 -1.62 -9.06
N ASN A 43 -7.16 -2.40 -9.58
CA ASN A 43 -6.62 -2.25 -10.94
C ASN A 43 -6.25 -0.79 -11.22
N GLU A 44 -5.51 -0.20 -10.27
CA GLU A 44 -5.07 1.18 -10.32
C GLU A 44 -3.56 1.22 -10.18
N GLN A 45 -2.93 2.14 -10.89
CA GLN A 45 -1.53 2.49 -10.69
C GLN A 45 -1.41 3.91 -10.15
N LEU A 46 -0.47 4.08 -9.23
CA LEU A 46 -0.13 5.36 -8.64
C LEU A 46 1.20 5.80 -9.24
N VAL A 47 1.15 6.81 -10.10
CA VAL A 47 2.32 7.35 -10.80
C VAL A 47 2.88 8.50 -9.99
N PHE A 48 4.11 8.34 -9.51
CA PHE A 48 4.85 9.38 -8.81
C PHE A 48 5.92 9.93 -9.76
N THR A 49 5.79 11.21 -10.11
CA THR A 49 6.80 11.92 -10.89
C THR A 49 7.73 12.64 -9.93
N GLU A 50 9.03 12.33 -9.96
CA GLU A 50 10.02 12.87 -9.03
C GLU A 50 11.41 12.90 -9.70
N MET A 51 12.30 13.74 -9.20
CA MET A 51 13.70 13.79 -9.63
C MET A 51 14.42 12.47 -9.36
N PHE A 52 15.22 12.04 -10.33
CA PHE A 52 16.06 10.86 -10.24
C PHE A 52 17.55 11.25 -10.16
N PRO A 53 18.37 10.69 -9.24
CA PRO A 53 18.03 9.66 -8.25
C PRO A 53 17.17 10.19 -7.08
N PRO A 54 16.18 9.42 -6.60
CA PRO A 54 15.35 9.86 -5.48
C PRO A 54 16.15 9.89 -4.17
N LEU A 55 15.94 10.91 -3.34
CA LEU A 55 16.53 10.99 -2.00
C LEU A 55 15.88 9.98 -1.02
N CYS A 56 14.72 9.43 -1.37
CA CYS A 56 14.01 8.45 -0.56
C CYS A 56 14.50 7.03 -0.81
N ARG A 57 14.79 6.29 0.25
CA ARG A 57 15.24 4.90 0.18
C ARG A 57 14.12 3.87 0.19
N ARG A 58 12.92 4.23 0.65
CA ARG A 58 11.82 3.29 0.88
C ARG A 58 10.50 3.84 0.39
N LEU A 59 9.74 2.98 -0.27
CA LEU A 59 8.34 3.23 -0.60
C LEU A 59 7.46 2.60 0.49
N LYS A 60 6.61 3.40 1.15
CA LYS A 60 5.68 2.95 2.19
C LYS A 60 4.33 2.65 1.57
N ILE A 61 3.81 1.46 1.78
CA ILE A 61 2.49 1.02 1.33
C ILE A 61 1.64 0.74 2.57
N GLN A 62 0.47 1.34 2.68
CA GLN A 62 -0.47 1.09 3.77
C GLN A 62 -1.82 0.65 3.21
N LEU A 63 -2.32 -0.48 3.70
CA LEU A 63 -3.73 -0.85 3.52
C LEU A 63 -4.52 -0.18 4.65
N ARG A 64 -5.59 0.53 4.30
CA ARG A 64 -6.38 1.32 5.24
C ARG A 64 -7.86 1.04 5.09
N ASP A 65 -8.60 1.21 6.18
CA ASP A 65 -10.06 1.20 6.21
C ASP A 65 -10.56 2.66 6.24
N ASN A 66 -11.37 3.05 5.26
CA ASN A 66 -11.91 4.39 5.17
C ASN A 66 -13.06 4.56 6.18
N GLU A 67 -12.87 5.40 7.20
CA GLU A 67 -13.90 5.71 8.19
C GLU A 67 -14.25 7.21 8.17
N SER A 68 -15.43 7.56 8.69
CA SER A 68 -15.88 8.96 8.72
C SER A 68 -15.09 9.89 9.64
N VAL A 69 -14.31 9.34 10.59
CA VAL A 69 -13.64 10.14 11.63
C VAL A 69 -12.14 10.04 11.49
N ASN A 70 -11.61 8.82 11.42
CA ASN A 70 -10.20 8.59 11.19
C ASN A 70 -10.01 7.23 10.53
N ASP A 71 -9.32 7.22 9.41
CA ASP A 71 -9.03 5.97 8.70
C ASP A 71 -8.11 5.08 9.55
N ASP A 72 -8.49 3.83 9.72
CA ASP A 72 -7.69 2.85 10.46
C ASP A 72 -6.64 2.22 9.54
N VAL A 73 -5.43 2.04 10.06
CA VAL A 73 -4.38 1.35 9.32
C VAL A 73 -4.51 -0.14 9.57
N ILE A 74 -4.79 -0.89 8.50
CA ILE A 74 -4.91 -2.35 8.57
C ILE A 74 -3.52 -2.98 8.64
N GLY A 75 -2.56 -2.48 7.86
CA GLY A 75 -1.17 -2.92 7.88
C GLY A 75 -0.27 -2.10 6.96
N THR A 76 1.03 -2.15 7.21
CA THR A 76 2.05 -1.41 6.46
C THR A 76 3.09 -2.37 5.87
N HIS A 77 3.50 -2.12 4.63
CA HIS A 77 4.63 -2.77 3.97
C HIS A 77 5.62 -1.72 3.47
N TYR A 78 6.92 -2.05 3.49
CA TYR A 78 7.96 -1.20 2.95
C TYR A 78 8.72 -1.93 1.84
N ILE A 79 8.87 -1.28 0.70
CA ILE A 79 9.81 -1.71 -0.35
C ILE A 79 11.07 -0.87 -0.19
N ASP A 80 12.20 -1.53 0.09
CA ASP A 80 13.52 -0.88 0.11
C ASP A 80 14.05 -0.82 -1.32
N LEU A 81 14.18 0.39 -1.88
CA LEU A 81 14.56 0.59 -3.27
C LEU A 81 15.91 -0.04 -3.58
N ALA A 82 16.85 -0.03 -2.64
CA ALA A 82 18.17 -0.62 -2.82
C ALA A 82 18.15 -2.16 -2.91
N LYS A 83 17.07 -2.81 -2.43
CA LYS A 83 16.89 -4.26 -2.57
C LYS A 83 16.24 -4.66 -3.89
N VAL A 84 15.64 -3.69 -4.58
CA VAL A 84 14.87 -3.90 -5.81
C VAL A 84 15.46 -3.12 -6.99
N SER A 85 16.71 -2.67 -6.90
CA SER A 85 17.47 -1.99 -7.94
C SER A 85 18.92 -2.48 -8.00
N ASN A 86 19.63 -2.13 -9.07
CA ASN A 86 21.07 -2.33 -9.20
C ASN A 86 21.67 -1.13 -9.95
N GLU A 87 22.71 -0.50 -9.39
CA GLU A 87 23.32 0.74 -9.91
C GLU A 87 24.55 0.48 -10.82
N GLY A 88 24.87 -0.77 -11.13
CA GLY A 88 26.03 -1.12 -11.98
C GLY A 88 25.83 -0.84 -13.48
N GLU A 89 26.86 -1.11 -14.28
CA GLU A 89 26.83 -0.97 -15.77
C GLU A 89 25.73 -1.84 -16.42
N LYS A 90 25.36 -2.95 -15.78
CA LYS A 90 24.21 -3.80 -16.11
C LYS A 90 23.08 -3.69 -15.09
N GLY A 91 22.98 -2.52 -14.48
CA GLY A 91 22.02 -2.19 -13.45
C GLY A 91 20.60 -2.15 -13.98
N PHE A 92 19.66 -2.02 -13.06
CA PHE A 92 18.25 -1.81 -13.36
C PHE A 92 17.66 -0.85 -12.34
N LEU A 93 16.73 -0.03 -12.82
CA LEU A 93 15.96 0.89 -11.97
C LEU A 93 15.08 0.11 -11.00
N PRO A 94 14.66 0.70 -9.87
CA PRO A 94 13.79 0.04 -8.92
C PRO A 94 12.59 -0.65 -9.58
N THR A 95 12.51 -1.98 -9.47
CA THR A 95 11.48 -2.84 -10.07
C THR A 95 11.09 -3.98 -9.13
N PHE A 96 9.80 -4.25 -8.99
CA PHE A 96 9.29 -5.29 -8.08
C PHE A 96 8.00 -5.90 -8.61
N GLY A 97 7.79 -7.20 -8.38
CA GLY A 97 6.54 -7.88 -8.73
C GLY A 97 6.35 -8.12 -10.25
N PRO A 98 5.12 -8.47 -10.67
CA PRO A 98 3.91 -8.60 -9.85
C PRO A 98 4.03 -9.75 -8.85
N CYS A 99 3.77 -9.49 -7.56
CA CYS A 99 3.73 -10.54 -6.54
C CYS A 99 2.84 -10.18 -5.34
N TRP A 100 2.43 -11.21 -4.60
CA TRP A 100 1.69 -11.05 -3.36
C TRP A 100 2.62 -10.63 -2.22
N VAL A 101 2.33 -9.50 -1.59
CA VAL A 101 2.97 -9.06 -0.35
C VAL A 101 2.02 -9.24 0.82
N ASN A 102 2.49 -9.91 1.87
CA ASN A 102 1.75 -10.08 3.10
C ASN A 102 1.89 -8.84 3.99
N LEU A 103 0.79 -8.43 4.60
CA LEU A 103 0.72 -7.32 5.54
C LEU A 103 0.57 -7.88 6.95
N TYR A 104 1.42 -7.40 7.85
CA TYR A 104 1.39 -7.73 9.26
C TYR A 104 1.19 -6.48 10.09
N GLY A 105 0.55 -6.63 11.24
CA GLY A 105 0.24 -5.56 12.17
C GLY A 105 0.00 -6.06 13.59
N SER A 106 -0.68 -5.26 14.39
CA SER A 106 -1.09 -5.63 15.75
C SER A 106 -2.11 -6.76 15.76
N THR A 107 -2.18 -7.45 16.90
CA THR A 107 -3.30 -8.37 17.18
C THR A 107 -4.62 -7.60 17.15
N ARG A 108 -5.70 -8.29 16.75
CA ARG A 108 -7.07 -7.76 16.83
C ARG A 108 -7.52 -7.79 18.28
N ASN A 109 -7.15 -6.79 19.08
CA ASN A 109 -7.68 -6.66 20.44
C ASN A 109 -8.96 -5.82 20.39
N PHE A 110 -10.09 -6.39 20.82
CA PHE A 110 -11.39 -5.71 20.91
C PHE A 110 -11.50 -4.71 22.07
N GLN A 111 -10.38 -4.40 22.74
CA GLN A 111 -10.34 -3.41 23.80
C GLN A 111 -10.37 -2.01 23.20
N MET A 112 -10.95 -1.06 23.95
CA MET A 112 -11.21 0.33 23.51
C MET A 112 -9.94 1.11 23.10
N ILE A 113 -8.75 0.61 23.43
CA ILE A 113 -7.46 1.17 23.03
C ILE A 113 -6.62 0.00 22.51
N SER A 114 -6.25 0.05 21.22
CA SER A 114 -5.26 -0.87 20.68
C SER A 114 -3.87 -0.40 21.12
N GLU A 115 -3.36 -1.00 22.20
CA GLU A 115 -2.04 -0.69 22.78
C GLU A 115 -0.89 -0.83 21.75
N HIS A 116 -1.12 -1.59 20.69
CA HIS A 116 -0.14 -1.90 19.66
C HIS A 116 -0.48 -1.32 18.28
N ALA A 117 -1.39 -0.34 18.19
CA ALA A 117 -1.77 0.30 16.91
C ALA A 117 -0.56 0.85 16.12
N HIS A 118 0.51 1.25 16.82
CA HIS A 118 1.76 1.68 16.20
C HIS A 118 2.40 0.61 15.29
N LEU A 119 2.18 -0.68 15.55
CA LEU A 119 2.65 -1.76 14.67
C LEU A 119 1.94 -1.73 13.30
N ASN A 120 0.66 -1.35 13.26
CA ASN A 120 -0.06 -1.19 11.99
C ASN A 120 0.53 -0.05 11.17
N GLU A 121 1.02 1.01 11.83
CA GLU A 121 1.66 2.17 11.19
C GLU A 121 3.06 1.88 10.64
N GLY A 122 3.59 0.67 10.88
CA GLY A 122 4.94 0.26 10.51
C GLY A 122 6.01 0.65 11.53
N LEU A 123 5.63 1.04 12.76
CA LEU A 123 6.56 1.36 13.85
C LEU A 123 6.94 0.09 14.62
N GLY A 124 7.66 -0.81 13.95
CA GLY A 124 8.01 -2.13 14.47
C GLY A 124 7.52 -3.25 13.55
N GLU A 125 7.82 -4.49 13.93
CA GLU A 125 7.39 -5.67 13.19
C GLU A 125 5.99 -6.09 13.64
N GLY A 126 5.07 -6.18 12.68
CA GLY A 126 3.72 -6.69 12.94
C GLY A 126 3.75 -8.19 13.27
N VAL A 127 2.93 -8.61 14.23
CA VAL A 127 2.91 -9.98 14.75
C VAL A 127 1.68 -10.79 14.30
N SER A 128 0.68 -10.13 13.70
CA SER A 128 -0.53 -10.76 13.21
C SER A 128 -0.69 -10.49 11.72
N TYR A 129 -1.02 -11.52 10.93
CA TYR A 129 -1.42 -11.34 9.53
C TYR A 129 -2.67 -10.46 9.45
N ARG A 130 -2.69 -9.52 8.51
CA ARG A 130 -3.77 -8.52 8.33
C ARG A 130 -4.39 -8.55 6.95
N GLY A 131 -3.69 -9.12 5.97
CA GLY A 131 -4.12 -9.20 4.58
C GLY A 131 -2.92 -9.36 3.65
N ARG A 132 -3.18 -9.41 2.35
CA ARG A 132 -2.14 -9.43 1.32
C ARG A 132 -2.55 -8.55 0.15
N LEU A 133 -1.56 -7.98 -0.55
CA LEU A 133 -1.77 -7.14 -1.73
C LEU A 133 -0.98 -7.72 -2.90
N LEU A 134 -1.59 -7.79 -4.08
CA LEU A 134 -0.87 -8.07 -5.32
C LEU A 134 -0.38 -6.74 -5.87
N ILE A 135 0.94 -6.55 -5.92
CA ILE A 135 1.55 -5.28 -6.33
C ILE A 135 2.67 -5.47 -7.33
N ALA A 136 2.90 -4.44 -8.14
CA ALA A 136 4.09 -4.29 -8.96
C ALA A 136 4.62 -2.86 -8.81
N LEU A 137 5.94 -2.71 -8.92
CA LEU A 137 6.64 -1.43 -8.98
C LEU A 137 7.45 -1.43 -10.27
N LYS A 138 7.34 -0.34 -11.03
CA LYS A 138 8.17 -0.06 -12.18
C LYS A 138 8.65 1.37 -12.09
N THR A 139 9.88 1.62 -12.51
CA THR A 139 10.46 2.94 -12.62
C THR A 139 10.87 3.16 -14.07
N ASP A 140 10.49 4.30 -14.62
CA ASP A 140 10.88 4.75 -15.96
C ASP A 140 11.55 6.14 -15.83
N ILE A 141 12.60 6.39 -16.62
CA ILE A 141 13.22 7.71 -16.72
C ILE A 141 12.52 8.49 -17.81
N ILE A 142 12.12 9.72 -17.49
CA ILE A 142 11.53 10.65 -18.44
C ILE A 142 12.60 11.71 -18.74
N ASP A 143 13.16 11.67 -19.95
CA ASP A 143 14.07 12.72 -20.42
C ASP A 143 13.25 13.95 -20.79
N SER A 144 13.36 15.01 -20.00
CA SER A 144 12.71 16.29 -20.27
C SER A 144 13.68 17.44 -20.01
N ASP A 145 13.80 18.33 -20.99
CA ASP A 145 14.60 19.55 -20.87
C ASP A 145 13.97 20.60 -19.93
N SER A 146 12.71 20.39 -19.51
CA SER A 146 12.01 21.22 -18.54
C SER A 146 11.91 20.53 -17.18
N VAL A 147 12.00 21.33 -16.11
CA VAL A 147 11.77 20.84 -14.75
C VAL A 147 10.30 20.44 -14.62
N ILE A 148 10.02 19.15 -14.66
CA ILE A 148 8.68 18.62 -14.39
C ILE A 148 8.43 18.74 -12.88
N PRO A 149 7.33 19.38 -12.45
CA PRO A 149 7.00 19.45 -11.03
C PRO A 149 6.69 18.06 -10.48
N CYS A 150 7.05 17.82 -9.22
CA CYS A 150 6.70 16.55 -8.56
C CYS A 150 5.18 16.39 -8.52
N SER A 151 4.68 15.26 -9.02
CA SER A 151 3.23 14.99 -9.13
C SER A 151 2.89 13.58 -8.68
N VAL A 152 1.64 13.40 -8.28
CA VAL A 152 1.08 12.08 -7.99
C VAL A 152 -0.26 11.95 -8.67
N GLU A 153 -0.37 10.93 -9.50
CA GLU A 153 -1.57 10.66 -10.29
C GLU A 153 -2.04 9.22 -10.04
N ALA A 154 -3.35 9.04 -9.91
CA ALA A 154 -3.97 7.73 -9.79
C ALA A 154 -4.76 7.48 -11.07
N GLU A 155 -4.43 6.38 -11.76
CA GLU A 155 -5.08 6.02 -13.01
C GLU A 155 -5.43 4.54 -13.05
N GLN A 156 -6.45 4.19 -13.84
CA GLN A 156 -6.84 2.81 -14.04
C GLN A 156 -5.79 2.10 -14.89
N CYS A 157 -5.47 0.86 -14.53
CA CYS A 157 -4.52 0.03 -15.27
C CYS A 157 -5.14 -1.35 -15.55
N LEU A 158 -4.48 -2.11 -16.42
CA LEU A 158 -4.85 -3.50 -16.65
C LEU A 158 -4.57 -4.33 -15.38
N PRO A 159 -5.37 -5.38 -15.09
CA PRO A 159 -5.08 -6.27 -13.99
C PRO A 159 -3.67 -6.85 -14.09
N LEU A 160 -2.97 -6.92 -12.96
CA LEU A 160 -1.68 -7.60 -12.89
C LEU A 160 -1.88 -9.10 -13.14
N ALA A 161 -1.07 -9.68 -14.02
CA ALA A 161 -1.06 -11.11 -14.20
C ALA A 161 -0.53 -11.77 -12.93
N GLU A 162 -1.33 -12.64 -12.31
CA GLU A 162 -0.81 -13.53 -11.28
C GLU A 162 0.21 -14.46 -11.94
N VAL A 163 1.49 -14.31 -11.58
CA VAL A 163 2.46 -15.35 -11.90
C VAL A 163 2.09 -16.54 -11.01
N CYS A 164 1.30 -17.48 -11.54
CA CYS A 164 1.02 -18.73 -10.84
C CYS A 164 2.36 -19.37 -10.45
N ASP A 165 2.60 -19.49 -9.14
CA ASP A 165 3.69 -20.26 -8.56
C ASP A 165 3.65 -21.69 -9.11
N THR A 166 4.30 -21.92 -10.25
CA THR A 166 4.46 -23.25 -10.85
C THR A 166 5.65 -23.98 -10.21
N ILE A 167 6.19 -23.47 -9.11
CA ILE A 167 7.33 -24.08 -8.43
C ILE A 167 6.99 -24.27 -6.96
N LEU A 168 6.27 -25.35 -6.66
CA LEU A 168 6.49 -26.25 -5.52
C LEU A 168 5.63 -27.51 -5.73
N LYS A 169 6.01 -28.34 -6.70
CA LYS A 169 5.84 -29.80 -6.59
C LYS A 169 7.24 -30.39 -6.47
N SER A 170 7.74 -30.46 -5.23
CA SER A 170 8.80 -31.37 -4.84
C SER A 170 8.19 -32.68 -4.38
#